data_AF-A0A9E3TWY9-F1
#
_entry.id   AF-A0A9E3TWY9-F1
#
_cell.length_a   1.000
_cell.length_b   1.000
_cell.length_c   1.000
_cell.angle_alpha   90.00
_cell.angle_beta   90.00
_cell.angle_gamma   90.00
#
_symmetry.space_group_name_H-M   'P 1'
#
loop_
_entity.id
_entity.type
_entity.pdbx_description
1 polymer ?
#
loop_
_entity_poly.entity_id
_entity_poly.type
_entity_poly.pdbx_seq_one_letter_code
_entity_poly.pdbx_strand_id
1 'polypeptide(L)'
;MADRDMEIVPSLRRAVADLVGADDYALWLAGGQAISLDGDTLCVSASSQFKLERVRSNFRESIERAAQNVLGRVPPLRFQVAPTLTAADAAAPTGAAQTAEAPAAPSLTTNDRSRRRFASLRTFIAADTNRVAFTSCEMVVDRPGEITPLFLYGPSGCGKSHLLEGVWSAVRQRRRQHALYLSAEQFTSYFLEALKGSGLPNFRRKYRGADVLLLDDVQFFIGKKATITELQHTADEMLRAGRQLVLAADRPPSMLTGLGDALTARLSSGMVCAMQPHDRATRLAIARQMATARRLELPRNVLE
;
A
#
# COMPACT_ATOMS: atom_id res chain seq x y z
N MET A 1 42.15 -5.88 16.94
CA MET A 1 40.70 -5.67 17.12
C MET A 1 39.87 -5.95 15.85
N ALA A 2 40.50 -6.15 14.68
CA ALA A 2 39.83 -6.48 13.41
C ALA A 2 39.64 -8.00 13.16
N ASP A 3 40.16 -8.86 14.04
CA ASP A 3 40.24 -10.31 13.81
C ASP A 3 39.07 -11.12 14.43
N ARG A 4 38.29 -10.50 15.34
CA ARG A 4 37.10 -11.14 15.92
C ARG A 4 35.85 -11.03 15.03
N ASP A 5 35.77 -10.00 14.18
CA ASP A 5 34.60 -9.75 13.33
C ASP A 5 34.53 -10.70 12.12
N MET A 6 35.66 -11.29 11.72
CA MET A 6 35.78 -12.09 10.49
C MET A 6 35.21 -13.52 10.64
N GLU A 7 35.14 -14.09 11.85
CA GLU A 7 34.54 -15.42 12.10
C GLU A 7 33.09 -15.37 12.63
N ILE A 8 32.68 -14.27 13.24
CA ILE A 8 31.37 -14.13 13.88
C ILE A 8 30.27 -13.94 12.83
N VAL A 9 30.48 -13.10 11.82
CA VAL A 9 29.46 -12.77 10.81
C VAL A 9 29.02 -14.00 9.98
N PRO A 10 29.93 -14.88 9.51
CA PRO A 10 29.54 -16.11 8.82
C PRO A 10 28.79 -17.10 9.73
N SER A 11 29.18 -17.21 11.00
CA SER A 11 28.56 -18.08 12.00
C SER A 11 27.14 -17.62 12.36
N LEU A 12 26.93 -16.31 12.46
CA LEU A 12 25.63 -15.69 12.70
C LEU A 12 24.70 -15.86 11.50
N ARG A 13 25.22 -15.69 10.28
CA ARG A 13 24.51 -15.98 9.02
C ARG A 13 24.04 -17.42 8.95
N ARG A 14 24.91 -18.37 9.31
CA ARG A 14 24.57 -19.80 9.34
C ARG A 14 23.53 -20.12 10.41
N ALA A 15 23.67 -19.58 11.61
CA ALA A 15 22.69 -19.77 12.68
C ALA A 15 21.30 -19.19 12.33
N VAL A 16 21.25 -18.03 11.65
CA VAL A 16 20.00 -17.47 11.13
C VAL A 16 19.42 -18.37 10.03
N ALA A 17 20.26 -18.90 9.13
CA ALA A 17 19.81 -19.83 8.08
C ALA A 17 19.21 -21.12 8.66
N ASP A 18 19.83 -21.68 9.70
CA ASP A 18 19.37 -22.90 10.36
C ASP A 18 18.05 -22.69 11.13
N LEU A 19 17.85 -21.48 11.70
CA LEU A 19 16.63 -21.13 12.45
C LEU A 19 15.45 -20.73 11.55
N VAL A 20 15.72 -20.11 10.41
CA VAL A 20 14.72 -19.58 9.48
C VAL A 20 14.38 -20.58 8.36
N GLY A 21 15.26 -21.54 8.10
CA GLY A 21 15.14 -22.50 7.00
C GLY A 21 15.80 -21.99 5.72
N ALA A 22 16.37 -22.92 4.94
CA ALA A 22 17.20 -22.60 3.77
C ALA A 22 16.44 -21.79 2.69
N ASP A 23 15.13 -22.04 2.51
CA ASP A 23 14.31 -21.39 1.49
C ASP A 23 14.00 -19.92 1.84
N ASP A 24 13.63 -19.64 3.10
CA ASP A 24 13.35 -18.29 3.58
C ASP A 24 14.66 -17.47 3.73
N TYR A 25 15.76 -18.13 4.09
CA TYR A 25 17.09 -17.52 4.13
C TYR A 25 17.64 -17.18 2.74
N ALA A 26 17.39 -18.03 1.73
CA ALA A 26 17.72 -17.72 0.34
C ALA A 26 16.91 -16.52 -0.18
N LEU A 27 15.63 -16.42 0.19
CA LEU A 27 14.78 -15.28 -0.13
C LEU A 27 15.25 -13.97 0.53
N TRP A 28 15.84 -14.09 1.73
CA TRP A 28 16.46 -13.00 2.47
C TRP A 28 17.78 -12.54 1.81
N LEU A 29 18.69 -13.45 1.47
CA LEU A 29 19.99 -13.13 0.83
C LEU A 29 19.86 -12.63 -0.62
N ALA A 30 18.93 -13.17 -1.41
CA ALA A 30 18.72 -12.77 -2.81
C ALA A 30 18.38 -11.29 -2.98
N GLY A 31 18.00 -10.59 -1.89
CA GLY A 31 17.60 -9.20 -1.90
C GLY A 31 18.70 -8.16 -1.67
N GLY A 32 19.98 -8.56 -1.57
CA GLY A 32 21.13 -7.65 -1.36
C GLY A 32 21.18 -7.10 0.06
N GLN A 33 21.14 -7.98 1.05
CA GLN A 33 21.14 -7.65 2.47
C GLN A 33 22.45 -8.11 3.10
N ALA A 34 23.04 -7.30 3.97
CA ALA A 34 24.30 -7.61 4.63
C ALA A 34 24.17 -7.39 6.14
N ILE A 35 24.58 -8.40 6.90
CA ILE A 35 24.81 -8.28 8.34
C ILE A 35 26.29 -7.99 8.55
N SER A 36 26.58 -6.97 9.35
CA SER A 36 27.90 -6.67 9.90
C SER A 36 27.84 -6.51 11.42
N LEU A 37 28.96 -6.73 12.10
CA LEU A 37 29.10 -6.42 13.52
C LEU A 37 29.97 -5.16 13.61
N ASP A 38 29.48 -4.14 14.31
CA ASP A 38 30.26 -2.93 14.62
C ASP A 38 30.38 -2.82 16.14
N GLY A 39 31.54 -3.26 16.67
CA GLY A 39 31.81 -3.34 18.10
C GLY A 39 30.87 -4.31 18.83
N ASP A 40 29.89 -3.77 19.56
CA ASP A 40 28.89 -4.56 20.31
C ASP A 40 27.47 -4.44 19.73
N THR A 41 27.33 -3.89 18.53
CA THR A 41 26.04 -3.66 17.87
C THR A 41 25.98 -4.45 16.57
N LEU A 42 24.91 -5.24 16.39
CA LEU A 42 24.70 -5.99 15.16
C LEU A 42 23.95 -5.12 14.16
N CYS A 43 24.61 -4.80 13.04
CA CYS A 43 24.10 -3.92 12.00
C CYS A 43 23.52 -4.75 10.85
N VAL A 44 22.23 -4.56 10.57
CA VAL A 44 21.54 -5.21 9.44
C VAL A 44 21.25 -4.16 8.39
N SER A 45 21.80 -4.34 7.20
CA SER A 45 21.68 -3.41 6.10
C SER A 45 20.90 -3.98 4.92
N ALA A 46 20.11 -3.13 4.27
CA ALA A 46 19.33 -3.49 3.09
C ALA A 46 19.29 -2.35 2.07
N SER A 47 19.13 -2.73 0.80
CA SER A 47 19.04 -1.83 -0.36
C SER A 47 17.81 -0.90 -0.37
N SER A 48 16.86 -1.08 0.54
CA SER A 48 15.63 -0.26 0.63
C SER A 48 15.03 -0.31 2.03
N GLN A 49 14.43 0.80 2.47
CA GLN A 49 13.66 0.88 3.73
C GLN A 49 12.57 -0.18 3.84
N PHE A 50 11.86 -0.47 2.76
CA PHE A 50 10.80 -1.48 2.77
C PHE A 50 11.33 -2.90 3.01
N LYS A 51 12.51 -3.22 2.47
CA LYS A 51 13.16 -4.51 2.72
C LYS A 51 13.69 -4.59 4.15
N LEU A 52 14.32 -3.51 4.62
CA LEU A 52 14.81 -3.39 5.99
C LEU A 52 13.68 -3.58 7.02
N GLU A 53 12.53 -2.96 6.77
CA GLU A 53 11.36 -3.07 7.66
C GLU A 53 10.75 -4.47 7.62
N ARG A 54 10.75 -5.15 6.45
CA ARG A 54 10.33 -6.55 6.34
C ARG A 54 11.26 -7.50 7.09
N VAL A 55 12.58 -7.24 7.07
CA VAL A 55 13.55 -8.00 7.86
C VAL A 55 13.35 -7.77 9.35
N ARG A 56 13.13 -6.51 9.73
CA ARG A 56 12.84 -6.13 11.11
C ARG A 56 11.50 -6.68 11.61
N SER A 57 10.48 -6.80 10.77
CA SER A 57 9.16 -7.29 11.19
C SER A 57 9.11 -8.81 11.27
N ASN A 58 9.75 -9.51 10.33
CA ASN A 58 9.58 -10.95 10.17
C ASN A 58 10.74 -11.76 10.74
N PHE A 59 11.96 -11.22 10.73
CA PHE A 59 13.18 -11.96 11.05
C PHE A 59 13.90 -11.42 12.29
N ARG A 60 13.40 -10.38 12.94
CA ARG A 60 14.01 -9.82 14.15
C ARG A 60 14.14 -10.83 15.28
N GLU A 61 13.07 -11.56 15.62
CA GLU A 61 13.12 -12.57 16.69
C GLU A 61 14.11 -13.69 16.35
N SER A 62 14.17 -14.10 15.08
CA SER A 62 15.13 -15.10 14.60
C SER A 62 16.57 -14.60 14.65
N ILE A 63 16.83 -13.33 14.34
CA ILE A 63 18.15 -12.69 14.43
C ILE A 63 18.56 -12.50 15.90
N GLU A 64 17.64 -12.11 16.78
CA GLU A 64 17.89 -11.98 18.22
C GLU A 64 18.21 -13.35 18.85
N ARG A 65 17.47 -14.41 18.48
CA ARG A 65 17.75 -15.79 18.92
C ARG A 65 19.06 -16.33 18.34
N ALA A 66 19.37 -16.06 17.07
CA ALA A 66 20.64 -16.44 16.48
C ALA A 66 21.83 -15.72 17.14
N ALA A 67 21.68 -14.42 17.43
CA ALA A 67 22.68 -13.65 18.15
C ALA A 67 22.86 -14.16 19.59
N GLN A 68 21.78 -14.52 20.28
CA GLN A 68 21.85 -15.13 21.61
C GLN A 68 22.59 -16.47 21.60
N ASN A 69 22.34 -17.31 20.59
CA ASN A 69 22.98 -18.63 20.47
C ASN A 69 24.47 -18.54 20.11
N VAL A 70 24.87 -17.57 19.28
CA VAL A 70 26.24 -17.44 18.78
C VAL A 70 27.11 -16.53 19.66
N LEU A 71 26.55 -15.45 20.20
CA LEU A 71 27.28 -14.45 20.99
C LEU A 71 27.02 -14.59 22.51
N GLY A 72 26.09 -15.45 22.94
CA GLY A 72 25.73 -15.66 24.35
C GLY A 72 24.97 -14.49 24.98
N ARG A 73 24.66 -13.45 24.22
CA ARG A 73 23.94 -12.23 24.64
C ARG A 73 23.11 -11.68 23.49
N VAL A 74 22.14 -10.83 23.81
CA VAL A 74 21.30 -10.14 22.81
C VAL A 74 21.87 -8.74 22.58
N PRO A 75 22.76 -8.53 21.58
CA PRO A 75 23.29 -7.20 21.29
C PRO A 75 22.18 -6.29 20.74
N PRO A 76 22.30 -4.96 20.91
CA PRO A 76 21.40 -4.01 20.27
C PRO A 76 21.47 -4.17 18.73
N LEU A 77 20.29 -4.29 18.10
CA LEU A 77 20.16 -4.40 16.64
C LEU A 77 19.99 -3.02 16.02
N ARG A 78 20.88 -2.69 15.07
CA ARG A 78 20.81 -1.45 14.31
C ARG A 78 20.47 -1.76 12.86
N PHE A 79 19.32 -1.27 12.42
CA PHE A 79 18.90 -1.45 11.03
C PHE A 79 19.22 -0.17 10.24
N GLN A 80 20.06 -0.29 9.22
CA GLN A 80 20.49 0.86 8.41
C GLN A 80 20.24 0.63 6.92
N VAL A 81 19.65 1.61 6.27
CA VAL A 81 19.43 1.58 4.83
C VAL A 81 20.73 2.04 4.19
N ALA A 82 21.30 1.22 3.32
CA ALA A 82 22.44 1.61 2.50
C ALA A 82 21.90 2.01 1.12
N PRO A 83 21.73 3.31 0.81
CA PRO A 83 21.36 3.74 -0.53
C PRO A 83 22.63 3.69 -1.37
N THR A 84 22.89 2.53 -1.98
CA THR A 84 23.46 2.33 -3.33
C THR A 84 24.01 0.91 -3.41
N LEU A 85 23.37 0.09 -4.23
CA LEU A 85 24.10 -0.71 -5.20
C LEU A 85 23.39 -0.43 -6.53
N THR A 86 23.76 0.66 -7.22
CA THR A 86 23.58 0.69 -8.67
C THR A 86 24.41 -0.45 -9.23
N ALA A 87 23.77 -1.30 -10.02
CA ALA A 87 24.45 -2.41 -10.64
C ALA A 87 25.50 -1.91 -11.65
N ALA A 88 26.69 -2.47 -11.48
CA ALA A 88 27.75 -2.74 -12.47
C ALA A 88 28.81 -1.66 -12.82
N ASP A 89 30.05 -2.11 -12.58
CA ASP A 89 31.34 -1.75 -13.15
C ASP A 89 32.13 -0.49 -12.73
N ALA A 90 33.43 -0.65 -12.93
CA ALA A 90 34.57 0.00 -12.32
C ALA A 90 34.70 1.52 -12.49
N ALA A 91 35.60 2.05 -11.65
CA ALA A 91 36.31 3.34 -11.69
C ALA A 91 35.68 4.53 -10.95
N ALA A 92 36.47 5.01 -9.98
CA ALA A 92 36.38 6.31 -9.29
C ALA A 92 36.62 7.49 -10.28
N PRO A 93 36.44 8.80 -9.94
CA PRO A 93 36.95 9.47 -8.72
C PRO A 93 36.04 10.51 -8.00
N THR A 94 36.41 10.75 -6.74
CA THR A 94 36.51 11.98 -5.91
C THR A 94 35.55 13.17 -6.10
N GLY A 95 34.98 13.68 -4.98
CA GLY A 95 34.58 15.10 -4.86
C GLY A 95 33.56 15.44 -3.76
N ALA A 96 34.02 16.14 -2.74
CA ALA A 96 33.37 16.69 -1.53
C ALA A 96 31.90 17.21 -1.55
N ALA A 97 31.23 16.93 -0.43
CA ALA A 97 30.35 17.80 0.40
C ALA A 97 29.22 18.64 -0.23
N GLN A 98 27.97 18.45 0.27
CA GLN A 98 27.33 19.43 1.15
C GLN A 98 25.98 18.93 1.73
N THR A 99 25.81 19.26 2.99
CA THR A 99 24.68 19.11 3.90
C THR A 99 23.43 19.81 3.36
N ALA A 100 22.28 19.13 3.32
CA ALA A 100 20.97 19.77 3.26
C ALA A 100 19.96 18.98 4.09
N GLU A 101 19.46 19.67 5.09
CA GLU A 101 18.50 19.30 6.11
C GLU A 101 17.07 19.27 5.54
N ALA A 102 16.17 18.53 6.22
CA ALA A 102 14.70 18.50 6.11
C ALA A 102 14.03 17.39 5.27
N PRO A 103 12.77 17.00 5.59
CA PRO A 103 12.14 16.86 6.91
C PRO A 103 11.56 15.45 7.13
N ALA A 104 11.30 15.13 8.40
CA ALA A 104 10.78 13.86 8.87
C ALA A 104 9.46 13.45 8.19
N ALA A 105 9.43 12.25 7.58
CA ALA A 105 8.20 11.54 7.27
C ALA A 105 7.79 10.71 8.51
N PRO A 106 6.56 10.89 9.06
CA PRO A 106 6.15 10.19 10.26
C PRO A 106 5.94 8.70 9.97
N SER A 107 6.68 7.87 10.71
CA SER A 107 6.46 6.44 10.85
C SER A 107 5.36 6.21 11.88
N LEU A 108 4.39 5.34 11.59
CA LEU A 108 3.44 4.88 12.61
C LEU A 108 3.50 3.35 12.71
N THR A 109 4.27 2.88 13.70
CA THR A 109 4.17 1.53 14.26
C THR A 109 3.69 1.60 15.72
N THR A 110 2.54 0.97 15.95
CA THR A 110 2.12 0.24 17.16
C THR A 110 2.39 0.86 18.54
N ASN A 111 1.48 1.71 19.05
CA ASN A 111 0.62 1.44 20.22
C ASN A 111 -0.37 2.61 20.50
N ASP A 112 -0.85 3.26 19.44
CA ASP A 112 -1.99 4.16 19.53
C ASP A 112 -3.08 3.57 18.64
N ARG A 113 -4.24 3.23 19.21
CA ARG A 113 -5.46 3.01 18.43
C ARG A 113 -5.98 4.35 17.89
N SER A 114 -5.13 5.12 17.22
CA SER A 114 -5.56 5.87 16.06
C SER A 114 -5.93 4.83 15.01
N ARG A 115 -7.10 4.19 15.18
CA ARG A 115 -7.85 3.57 14.10
C ARG A 115 -7.69 4.52 12.93
N ARG A 116 -7.04 4.10 11.83
CA ARG A 116 -7.06 4.91 10.61
C ARG A 116 -8.51 5.32 10.42
N ARG A 117 -8.78 6.62 10.59
CA ARG A 117 -10.13 7.15 10.45
C ARG A 117 -10.34 7.22 8.96
N PHE A 118 -10.81 6.11 8.42
CA PHE A 118 -11.30 6.05 7.05
C PHE A 118 -12.26 7.22 6.85
N ALA A 119 -12.13 7.87 5.70
CA ALA A 119 -12.96 9.01 5.39
C ALA A 119 -14.45 8.63 5.41
N SER A 120 -15.31 9.62 5.66
CA SER A 120 -16.76 9.45 5.61
C SER A 120 -17.32 10.21 4.41
N LEU A 121 -18.35 9.65 3.76
CA LEU A 121 -19.12 10.39 2.75
C LEU A 121 -19.75 11.66 3.35
N ARG A 122 -20.13 11.63 4.63
CA ARG A 122 -20.72 12.81 5.32
C ARG A 122 -19.77 14.00 5.41
N THR A 123 -18.46 13.76 5.34
CA THR A 123 -17.43 14.79 5.39
C THR A 123 -16.90 15.15 3.99
N PHE A 124 -17.47 14.58 2.93
CA PHE A 124 -17.08 14.92 1.57
C PHE A 124 -17.82 16.19 1.12
N ILE A 125 -17.09 17.14 0.54
CA ILE A 125 -17.68 18.38 0.02
C ILE A 125 -18.03 18.18 -1.45
N ALA A 126 -19.34 18.07 -1.72
CA ALA A 126 -19.85 17.99 -3.07
C ALA A 126 -19.82 19.36 -3.77
N ALA A 127 -19.29 19.39 -4.98
CA ALA A 127 -19.19 20.52 -5.89
C ALA A 127 -19.41 20.04 -7.33
N ASP A 128 -19.63 20.94 -8.28
CA ASP A 128 -19.94 20.55 -9.67
C ASP A 128 -18.87 19.63 -10.28
N THR A 129 -17.60 19.81 -9.89
CA THR A 129 -16.44 19.02 -10.33
C THR A 129 -16.40 17.57 -9.81
N ASN A 130 -17.23 17.21 -8.82
CA ASN A 130 -17.25 15.88 -8.20
C ASN A 130 -18.66 15.36 -7.87
N ARG A 131 -19.72 16.13 -8.17
CA ARG A 131 -21.11 15.85 -7.76
C ARG A 131 -21.63 14.53 -8.31
N VAL A 132 -21.32 14.22 -9.57
CA VAL A 132 -21.73 12.95 -10.20
C VAL A 132 -21.05 11.77 -9.48
N ALA A 133 -19.73 11.85 -9.25
CA ALA A 133 -18.99 10.81 -8.53
C ALA A 133 -19.52 10.61 -7.10
N PHE A 134 -19.81 11.70 -6.39
CA PHE A 134 -20.38 11.68 -5.04
C PHE A 134 -21.77 11.02 -5.02
N THR A 135 -22.67 11.44 -5.90
CA THR A 135 -24.04 10.89 -5.99
C THR A 135 -24.02 9.41 -6.35
N SER A 136 -23.14 8.99 -7.27
CA SER A 136 -22.94 7.57 -7.57
C SER A 136 -22.45 6.78 -6.36
N CYS A 137 -21.58 7.35 -5.52
CA CYS A 137 -21.14 6.72 -4.28
C CYS A 137 -22.29 6.57 -3.26
N GLU A 138 -23.16 7.57 -3.15
CA GLU A 138 -24.37 7.46 -2.32
C GLU A 138 -25.30 6.35 -2.83
N MET A 139 -25.50 6.26 -4.14
CA MET A 139 -26.28 5.18 -4.76
C MET A 139 -25.68 3.80 -4.51
N VAL A 140 -24.35 3.66 -4.59
CA VAL A 140 -23.65 2.40 -4.23
C VAL A 140 -23.91 2.01 -2.77
N VAL A 141 -23.87 3.00 -1.86
CA VAL A 141 -24.14 2.73 -0.44
C VAL A 141 -25.58 2.27 -0.26
N ASP A 142 -26.54 2.93 -0.90
CA ASP A 142 -27.96 2.64 -0.72
C ASP A 142 -28.42 1.36 -1.40
N ARG A 143 -27.99 1.13 -2.65
CA ARG A 143 -28.40 0.03 -3.52
C ARG A 143 -27.16 -0.60 -4.20
N PRO A 144 -26.31 -1.31 -3.43
CA PRO A 144 -25.10 -1.91 -3.99
C PRO A 144 -25.45 -2.95 -5.05
N GLY A 145 -24.70 -2.92 -6.16
CA GLY A 145 -24.88 -3.82 -7.30
C GLY A 145 -25.68 -3.20 -8.46
N GLU A 146 -26.47 -2.14 -8.22
CA GLU A 146 -27.32 -1.53 -9.25
C GLU A 146 -26.51 -0.81 -10.34
N ILE A 147 -25.39 -0.17 -9.96
CA ILE A 147 -24.47 0.53 -10.88
C ILE A 147 -23.07 -0.10 -10.87
N THR A 148 -23.01 -1.43 -10.95
CA THR A 148 -21.74 -2.17 -10.97
C THR A 148 -21.21 -2.38 -12.41
N PRO A 149 -19.93 -2.09 -12.71
CA PRO A 149 -18.94 -1.45 -11.84
C PRO A 149 -19.11 0.08 -11.81
N LEU A 150 -18.72 0.71 -10.70
CA LEU A 150 -18.52 2.16 -10.60
C LEU A 150 -17.03 2.46 -10.75
N PHE A 151 -16.66 3.24 -11.76
CA PHE A 151 -15.27 3.62 -12.03
C PHE A 151 -15.09 5.13 -11.83
N LEU A 152 -14.29 5.51 -10.84
CA LEU A 152 -13.93 6.91 -10.56
C LEU A 152 -12.56 7.22 -11.15
N TYR A 153 -12.40 8.36 -11.81
CA TYR A 153 -11.09 8.76 -12.31
C TYR A 153 -10.84 10.26 -12.23
N GLY A 154 -9.56 10.64 -12.14
CA GLY A 154 -9.15 12.04 -12.10
C GLY A 154 -7.74 12.19 -11.51
N PRO A 155 -7.16 13.40 -11.55
CA PRO A 155 -5.81 13.65 -11.04
C PRO A 155 -5.70 13.38 -9.53
N SER A 156 -4.48 13.40 -9.00
CA SER A 156 -4.27 13.32 -7.55
C SER A 156 -4.99 14.48 -6.83
N GLY A 157 -5.44 14.24 -5.60
CA GLY A 157 -6.06 15.26 -4.77
C GLY A 157 -7.52 15.64 -5.10
N CYS A 158 -8.17 15.02 -6.09
CA CYS A 158 -9.61 15.27 -6.37
C CYS A 158 -10.59 14.51 -5.48
N GLY A 159 -10.09 13.69 -4.54
CA GLY A 159 -10.93 13.01 -3.54
C GLY A 159 -11.37 11.57 -3.87
N LYS A 160 -10.76 10.90 -4.87
CA LYS A 160 -11.07 9.49 -5.22
C LYS A 160 -10.98 8.54 -4.02
N SER A 161 -9.83 8.50 -3.35
CA SER A 161 -9.63 7.65 -2.17
C SER A 161 -10.59 8.02 -1.03
N HIS A 162 -10.88 9.31 -0.83
CA HIS A 162 -11.89 9.75 0.16
C HIS A 162 -13.26 9.15 -0.16
N LEU A 163 -13.70 9.18 -1.42
CA LEU A 163 -14.97 8.59 -1.82
C LEU A 163 -14.99 7.06 -1.61
N LEU A 164 -13.94 6.34 -2.02
CA LEU A 164 -13.84 4.89 -1.80
C LEU A 164 -13.87 4.55 -0.29
N GLU A 165 -13.07 5.23 0.52
CA GLU A 165 -13.07 5.04 1.96
C GLU A 165 -14.43 5.39 2.60
N GLY A 166 -15.10 6.42 2.06
CA GLY A 166 -16.44 6.83 2.45
C GLY A 166 -17.48 5.75 2.19
N VAL A 167 -17.50 5.19 0.98
CA VAL A 167 -18.38 4.07 0.61
C VAL A 167 -18.09 2.86 1.50
N TRP A 168 -16.82 2.48 1.64
CA TRP A 168 -16.43 1.36 2.50
C TRP A 168 -16.90 1.54 3.95
N SER A 169 -16.69 2.74 4.52
CA SER A 169 -17.10 3.07 5.88
C SER A 169 -18.61 3.03 6.07
N ALA A 170 -19.37 3.53 5.09
CA ALA A 170 -20.83 3.54 5.14
C ALA A 170 -21.42 2.13 4.99
N VAL A 171 -20.89 1.32 4.06
CA VAL A 171 -21.34 -0.07 3.88
C VAL A 171 -21.01 -0.92 5.11
N ARG A 172 -19.82 -0.79 5.70
CA ARG A 172 -19.47 -1.56 6.91
C ARG A 172 -20.32 -1.24 8.14
N GLN A 173 -20.95 -0.07 8.19
CA GLN A 173 -21.92 0.24 9.25
C GLN A 173 -23.22 -0.56 9.10
N ARG A 174 -23.52 -1.07 7.90
CA ARG A 174 -24.65 -1.98 7.64
C ARG A 174 -24.24 -3.40 8.04
N ARG A 175 -24.86 -3.94 9.10
CA ARG A 175 -24.49 -5.22 9.75
C ARG A 175 -24.46 -6.46 8.85
N ARG A 176 -25.06 -6.41 7.65
CA ARG A 176 -25.27 -7.56 6.76
C ARG A 176 -24.43 -7.54 5.49
N GLN A 177 -23.53 -6.57 5.30
CA GLN A 177 -22.77 -6.42 4.06
C GLN A 177 -21.26 -6.56 4.32
N HIS A 178 -20.63 -7.43 3.55
CA HIS A 178 -19.20 -7.66 3.57
C HIS A 178 -18.50 -6.77 2.53
N ALA A 179 -17.86 -5.70 3.00
CA ALA A 179 -17.11 -4.77 2.16
C ALA A 179 -15.59 -4.90 2.34
N LEU A 180 -14.87 -4.99 1.22
CA LEU A 180 -13.40 -5.04 1.17
C LEU A 180 -12.86 -3.80 0.45
N TYR A 181 -11.82 -3.19 1.01
CA TYR A 181 -11.10 -2.06 0.41
C TYR A 181 -9.62 -2.39 0.34
N LEU A 182 -9.02 -2.21 -0.85
CA LEU A 182 -7.63 -2.53 -1.14
C LEU A 182 -7.08 -1.54 -2.17
N SER A 183 -5.79 -1.25 -2.12
CA SER A 183 -5.10 -0.71 -3.30
C SER A 183 -4.78 -1.82 -4.30
N ALA A 184 -4.54 -1.45 -5.56
CA ALA A 184 -4.07 -2.37 -6.60
C ALA A 184 -2.78 -3.11 -6.19
N GLU A 185 -1.87 -2.44 -5.48
CA GLU A 185 -0.64 -3.04 -4.95
C GLU A 185 -0.91 -4.08 -3.86
N GLN A 186 -1.87 -3.81 -2.96
CA GLN A 186 -2.28 -4.77 -1.93
C GLN A 186 -2.92 -6.00 -2.57
N PHE A 187 -3.83 -5.81 -3.53
CA PHE A 187 -4.42 -6.92 -4.28
C PHE A 187 -3.34 -7.76 -4.96
N THR A 188 -2.38 -7.11 -5.63
CA THR A 188 -1.22 -7.77 -6.26
C THR A 188 -0.44 -8.60 -5.23
N SER A 189 -0.07 -7.99 -4.10
CA SER A 189 0.75 -8.64 -3.08
C SER A 189 0.03 -9.87 -2.49
N TYR A 190 -1.24 -9.73 -2.14
CA TYR A 190 -2.04 -10.84 -1.60
C TYR A 190 -2.26 -11.95 -2.63
N PHE A 191 -2.40 -11.61 -3.91
CA PHE A 191 -2.49 -12.60 -4.97
C PHE A 191 -1.18 -13.39 -5.12
N LEU A 192 -0.04 -12.69 -5.17
CA LEU A 192 1.27 -13.33 -5.26
C LEU A 192 1.58 -14.20 -4.04
N GLU A 193 1.20 -13.76 -2.84
CA GLU A 193 1.32 -14.57 -1.63
C GLU A 193 0.46 -15.84 -1.70
N ALA A 194 -0.78 -15.72 -2.17
CA ALA A 194 -1.68 -16.86 -2.33
C ALA A 194 -1.22 -17.88 -3.38
N LEU A 195 -0.41 -17.47 -4.36
CA LEU A 195 0.18 -18.34 -5.38
C LEU A 195 1.34 -19.20 -4.85
N LYS A 196 2.04 -18.78 -3.79
CA LYS A 196 3.21 -19.49 -3.25
C LYS A 196 2.86 -20.82 -2.56
N GLY A 197 1.57 -21.13 -2.39
CA GLY A 197 1.11 -22.37 -1.77
C GLY A 197 -0.33 -22.70 -2.17
N SER A 198 -1.09 -23.33 -1.28
CA SER A 198 -2.50 -23.69 -1.52
C SER A 198 -3.50 -22.56 -1.19
N GLY A 199 -3.04 -21.30 -1.14
CA GLY A 199 -3.82 -20.15 -0.70
C GLY A 199 -4.79 -19.57 -1.74
N LEU A 200 -4.59 -19.87 -3.02
CA LEU A 200 -5.37 -19.29 -4.12
C LEU A 200 -6.90 -19.50 -4.01
N PRO A 201 -7.42 -20.70 -3.62
CA PRO A 201 -8.85 -20.87 -3.38
C PRO A 201 -9.40 -19.96 -2.28
N ASN A 202 -8.63 -19.74 -1.21
CA ASN A 202 -9.01 -18.84 -0.11
C ASN A 202 -9.00 -17.38 -0.56
N PHE A 203 -7.99 -16.96 -1.33
CA PHE A 203 -7.92 -15.64 -1.96
C PHE A 203 -9.19 -15.39 -2.79
N ARG A 204 -9.52 -16.32 -3.71
CA ARG A 204 -10.69 -16.21 -4.58
C ARG A 204 -11.98 -16.13 -3.79
N ARG A 205 -12.18 -17.02 -2.82
CA ARG A 205 -13.37 -17.01 -1.95
C ARG A 205 -13.53 -15.68 -1.21
N LYS A 206 -12.43 -15.13 -0.68
CA LYS A 206 -12.45 -13.86 0.07
C LYS A 206 -12.87 -12.68 -0.82
N TYR A 207 -12.21 -12.50 -1.97
CA TYR A 207 -12.43 -11.30 -2.79
C TYR A 207 -13.66 -11.42 -3.70
N ARG A 208 -13.90 -12.59 -4.28
CA ARG A 208 -15.10 -12.82 -5.10
C ARG A 208 -16.36 -12.92 -4.24
N GLY A 209 -16.24 -13.35 -2.99
CA GLY A 209 -17.33 -13.49 -2.02
C GLY A 209 -17.79 -12.20 -1.35
N ALA A 210 -17.13 -11.06 -1.59
CA ALA A 210 -17.52 -9.78 -1.01
C ALA A 210 -18.78 -9.21 -1.66
N ASP A 211 -19.64 -8.57 -0.88
CA ASP A 211 -20.82 -7.87 -1.42
C ASP A 211 -20.41 -6.56 -2.11
N VAL A 212 -19.36 -5.92 -1.58
CA VAL A 212 -18.75 -4.70 -2.14
C VAL A 212 -17.23 -4.86 -2.15
N LEU A 213 -16.61 -4.74 -3.32
CA LEU A 213 -15.16 -4.70 -3.48
C LEU A 213 -14.75 -3.32 -4.01
N LEU A 214 -13.85 -2.66 -3.28
CA LEU A 214 -13.29 -1.37 -3.63
C LEU A 214 -11.80 -1.50 -3.92
N LEU A 215 -11.39 -1.05 -5.10
CA LEU A 215 -10.01 -1.09 -5.57
C LEU A 215 -9.51 0.33 -5.88
N ASP A 216 -8.53 0.79 -5.11
CA ASP A 216 -7.88 2.09 -5.34
C ASP A 216 -6.64 1.95 -6.23
N ASP A 217 -6.30 3.02 -6.92
CA ASP A 217 -5.14 3.16 -7.79
C ASP A 217 -4.94 2.03 -8.84
N VAL A 218 -5.98 1.76 -9.63
CA VAL A 218 -6.00 0.70 -10.67
C VAL A 218 -4.84 0.80 -11.67
N GLN A 219 -4.29 2.00 -11.90
CA GLN A 219 -3.11 2.18 -12.75
C GLN A 219 -1.90 1.31 -12.34
N PHE A 220 -1.78 0.93 -11.06
CA PHE A 220 -0.68 0.06 -10.61
C PHE A 220 -0.84 -1.41 -10.98
N PHE A 221 -1.92 -1.81 -11.66
CA PHE A 221 -2.01 -3.14 -12.29
C PHE A 221 -1.26 -3.23 -13.62
N ILE A 222 -0.98 -2.10 -14.28
CA ILE A 222 -0.32 -2.08 -15.60
C ILE A 222 1.02 -2.82 -15.52
N GLY A 223 1.25 -3.72 -16.48
CA GLY A 223 2.44 -4.57 -16.54
C GLY A 223 2.36 -5.87 -15.71
N LYS A 224 1.39 -6.01 -14.80
CA LYS A 224 1.23 -7.19 -13.94
C LYS A 224 0.25 -8.20 -14.56
N LYS A 225 0.63 -8.81 -15.68
CA LYS A 225 -0.24 -9.67 -16.51
C LYS A 225 -1.05 -10.70 -15.71
N ALA A 226 -0.41 -11.49 -14.85
CA ALA A 226 -1.10 -12.52 -14.06
C ALA A 226 -2.13 -11.91 -13.08
N THR A 227 -1.81 -10.77 -12.47
CA THR A 227 -2.71 -10.06 -11.57
C THR A 227 -3.89 -9.43 -12.31
N ILE A 228 -3.65 -8.88 -13.51
CA ILE A 228 -4.70 -8.37 -14.39
C ILE A 228 -5.69 -9.47 -14.73
N THR A 229 -5.21 -10.66 -15.11
CA THR A 229 -6.06 -11.82 -15.41
C THR A 229 -6.90 -12.26 -14.21
N GLU A 230 -6.30 -12.33 -13.00
CA GLU A 230 -7.07 -12.66 -11.80
C GLU A 230 -8.09 -11.56 -11.44
N LEU A 231 -7.77 -10.29 -11.67
CA LEU A 231 -8.71 -9.18 -11.51
C LEU A 231 -9.87 -9.27 -12.50
N GLN A 232 -9.62 -9.59 -13.78
CA GLN A 232 -10.69 -9.83 -14.76
C GLN A 232 -11.66 -10.91 -14.27
N HIS A 233 -11.15 -12.08 -13.87
CA HIS A 233 -12.00 -13.14 -13.35
C HIS A 233 -12.76 -12.74 -12.08
N THR A 234 -12.14 -11.93 -11.21
CA THR A 234 -12.80 -11.40 -10.02
C THR A 234 -13.93 -10.44 -10.39
N ALA A 235 -13.67 -9.50 -11.31
CA ALA A 235 -14.68 -8.56 -11.79
C ALA A 235 -15.85 -9.29 -12.46
N ASP A 236 -15.58 -10.27 -13.33
CA ASP A 236 -16.61 -11.04 -14.00
C ASP A 236 -17.54 -11.77 -13.03
N GLU A 237 -16.97 -12.39 -12.00
CA GLU A 237 -17.72 -13.06 -10.95
C GLU A 237 -18.60 -12.07 -10.17
N MET A 238 -18.06 -10.92 -9.80
CA MET A 238 -18.82 -9.91 -9.06
C MET A 238 -19.98 -9.35 -9.88
N LEU A 239 -19.74 -8.98 -11.14
CA LEU A 239 -20.78 -8.46 -12.02
C LEU A 239 -21.86 -9.52 -12.28
N ARG A 240 -21.48 -10.78 -12.52
CA ARG A 240 -22.45 -11.88 -12.72
C ARG A 240 -23.31 -12.14 -11.48
N ALA A 241 -22.73 -12.00 -10.29
CA ALA A 241 -23.42 -12.17 -9.02
C ALA A 241 -24.21 -10.93 -8.58
N GLY A 242 -24.26 -9.85 -9.39
CA GLY A 242 -24.91 -8.59 -9.02
C GLY A 242 -24.26 -7.90 -7.82
N ARG A 243 -22.98 -8.17 -7.55
CA ARG A 243 -22.21 -7.58 -6.44
C ARG A 243 -21.57 -6.27 -6.88
N GLN A 244 -21.34 -5.38 -5.93
CA GLN A 244 -20.77 -4.07 -6.23
C GLN A 244 -19.25 -4.15 -6.39
N LEU A 245 -18.77 -3.66 -7.53
CA LEU A 245 -17.37 -3.33 -7.76
C LEU A 245 -17.23 -1.81 -7.87
N VAL A 246 -16.32 -1.21 -7.08
CA VAL A 246 -15.96 0.21 -7.16
C VAL A 246 -14.47 0.31 -7.41
N LEU A 247 -14.06 1.11 -8.39
CA LEU A 247 -12.66 1.28 -8.75
C LEU A 247 -12.29 2.76 -8.83
N ALA A 248 -11.04 3.07 -8.53
CA ALA A 248 -10.47 4.40 -8.72
C ALA A 248 -9.16 4.35 -9.50
N ALA A 249 -8.95 5.34 -10.37
CA ALA A 249 -7.71 5.49 -11.14
C ALA A 249 -7.33 6.97 -11.39
N ASP A 250 -6.11 7.20 -11.87
CA ASP A 250 -5.65 8.54 -12.28
C ASP A 250 -6.26 9.03 -13.61
N ARG A 251 -6.76 8.11 -14.44
CA ARG A 251 -7.23 8.36 -15.82
C ARG A 251 -8.38 7.40 -16.18
N PRO A 252 -9.17 7.67 -17.24
CA PRO A 252 -10.29 6.80 -17.60
C PRO A 252 -9.82 5.43 -18.11
N PRO A 253 -10.70 4.40 -18.11
CA PRO A 253 -10.31 3.04 -18.52
C PRO A 253 -9.64 2.96 -19.90
N SER A 254 -10.14 3.73 -20.87
CA SER A 254 -9.60 3.78 -22.24
C SER A 254 -8.16 4.31 -22.32
N MET A 255 -7.68 5.05 -21.32
CA MET A 255 -6.33 5.60 -21.27
C MET A 255 -5.36 4.76 -20.42
N LEU A 256 -5.85 3.71 -19.74
CA LEU A 256 -5.03 2.78 -18.96
C LEU A 256 -4.41 1.71 -19.88
N THR A 257 -3.48 2.16 -20.73
CA THR A 257 -2.77 1.27 -21.66
C THR A 257 -2.06 0.15 -20.91
N GLY A 258 -2.28 -1.09 -21.34
CA GLY A 258 -1.71 -2.27 -20.69
C GLY A 258 -2.61 -2.99 -19.67
N LEU A 259 -3.85 -2.54 -19.43
CA LEU A 259 -4.87 -3.35 -18.74
C LEU A 259 -5.47 -4.46 -19.61
N GLY A 260 -5.39 -4.32 -20.93
CA GLY A 260 -5.97 -5.25 -21.90
C GLY A 260 -7.45 -5.00 -22.17
N ASP A 261 -7.86 -5.24 -23.42
CA ASP A 261 -9.16 -4.82 -23.95
C ASP A 261 -10.34 -5.38 -23.18
N ALA A 262 -10.27 -6.65 -22.76
CA ALA A 262 -11.34 -7.30 -22.02
C ALA A 262 -11.58 -6.65 -20.64
N LEU A 263 -10.52 -6.25 -19.92
CA LEU A 263 -10.70 -5.58 -18.62
C LEU A 263 -11.21 -4.16 -18.85
N THR A 264 -10.62 -3.43 -19.79
CA THR A 264 -11.06 -2.07 -20.14
C THR A 264 -12.53 -2.04 -20.53
N ALA A 265 -13.00 -2.98 -21.36
CA ALA A 265 -14.40 -3.10 -21.75
C ALA A 265 -15.30 -3.35 -20.54
N ARG A 266 -14.89 -4.24 -19.63
CA ARG A 266 -15.65 -4.56 -18.41
C ARG A 266 -15.73 -3.38 -17.45
N LEU A 267 -14.63 -2.64 -17.26
CA LEU A 267 -14.60 -1.44 -16.42
C LEU A 267 -15.43 -0.29 -17.03
N SER A 268 -15.56 -0.26 -18.36
CA SER A 268 -16.34 0.75 -19.08
C SER A 268 -17.82 0.39 -19.22
N SER A 269 -18.23 -0.84 -18.87
CA SER A 269 -19.62 -1.29 -19.05
C SER A 269 -20.58 -0.77 -17.98
N GLY A 270 -20.07 -0.12 -16.94
CA GLY A 270 -20.86 0.46 -15.85
C GLY A 270 -20.78 1.98 -15.81
N MET A 271 -20.93 2.55 -14.61
CA MET A 271 -20.88 4.00 -14.43
C MET A 271 -19.43 4.48 -14.38
N VAL A 272 -19.04 5.38 -15.29
CA VAL A 272 -17.70 6.00 -15.30
C VAL A 272 -17.84 7.47 -14.94
N CYS A 273 -17.25 7.87 -13.81
CA CYS A 273 -17.34 9.24 -13.29
C CYS A 273 -15.97 9.92 -13.32
N ALA A 274 -15.92 11.05 -14.03
CA ALA A 274 -14.78 11.96 -13.98
C ALA A 274 -14.83 12.78 -12.67
N MET A 275 -13.66 13.03 -12.11
CA MET A 275 -13.44 13.97 -11.01
C MET A 275 -12.38 14.97 -11.44
N GLN A 276 -12.68 16.25 -11.26
CA GLN A 276 -11.79 17.34 -11.65
C GLN A 276 -11.15 18.03 -10.44
N PRO A 277 -10.02 18.73 -10.63
CA PRO A 277 -9.47 19.61 -9.60
C PRO A 277 -10.51 20.62 -9.11
N HIS A 278 -10.52 20.88 -7.81
CA HIS A 278 -11.47 21.80 -7.19
C HIS A 278 -11.09 23.26 -7.42
N ASP A 279 -12.10 24.11 -7.58
CA ASP A 279 -11.96 25.56 -7.65
C ASP A 279 -11.57 26.16 -6.28
N ARG A 280 -11.22 27.45 -6.26
CA ARG A 280 -10.79 28.13 -5.02
C ARG A 280 -11.87 28.05 -3.94
N ALA A 281 -13.14 28.25 -4.31
CA ALA A 281 -14.25 28.24 -3.36
C ALA A 281 -14.40 26.87 -2.67
N THR A 282 -14.37 25.78 -3.44
CA THR A 282 -14.45 24.42 -2.90
C THR A 282 -13.22 24.07 -2.07
N ARG A 283 -12.00 24.43 -2.53
CA ARG A 283 -10.77 24.22 -1.75
C ARG A 283 -10.80 24.95 -0.41
N LEU A 284 -11.32 26.18 -0.39
CA LEU A 284 -11.49 26.97 0.83
C LEU A 284 -12.51 26.33 1.78
N ALA A 285 -13.62 25.80 1.26
CA ALA A 285 -14.59 25.06 2.05
C ALA A 285 -13.97 23.78 2.66
N ILE A 286 -13.18 23.04 1.88
CA ILE A 286 -12.45 21.85 2.34
C ILE A 286 -11.48 22.24 3.46
N ALA A 287 -10.68 23.30 3.27
CA ALA A 287 -9.73 23.79 4.25
C ALA A 287 -10.42 24.20 5.56
N ARG A 288 -11.54 24.94 5.48
CA ARG A 288 -12.38 25.33 6.63
C ARG A 288 -12.89 24.11 7.40
N GLN A 289 -13.43 23.12 6.70
CA GLN A 289 -13.93 21.91 7.31
C GLN A 289 -12.81 21.10 7.98
N MET A 290 -11.64 21.01 7.31
CA MET A 290 -10.45 20.36 7.82
C MET A 290 -9.87 21.04 9.07
N ALA A 291 -9.89 22.37 9.12
CA ALA A 291 -9.47 23.15 10.29
C ALA A 291 -10.42 22.92 11.47
N THR A 292 -11.73 23.00 11.20
CA THR A 292 -12.79 22.75 12.20
C THR A 292 -12.69 21.34 12.79
N ALA A 293 -12.54 20.32 11.93
CA ALA A 293 -12.41 18.92 12.37
C ALA A 293 -11.16 18.68 13.23
N ARG A 294 -10.10 19.47 13.01
CA ARG A 294 -8.85 19.43 13.78
C ARG A 294 -8.84 20.41 14.97
N ARG A 295 -9.94 21.15 15.19
CA ARG A 295 -10.04 22.20 16.21
C ARG A 295 -8.93 23.25 16.09
N LEU A 296 -8.60 23.62 14.86
CA LEU A 296 -7.63 24.66 14.52
C LEU A 296 -8.36 25.97 14.26
N GLU A 297 -8.03 27.00 15.03
CA GLU A 297 -8.44 28.37 14.76
C GLU A 297 -7.42 28.99 13.80
N LEU A 298 -7.79 29.07 12.52
CA LEU A 298 -6.94 29.67 11.49
C LEU A 298 -7.43 31.08 11.18
N PRO A 299 -6.56 32.11 11.30
CA PRO A 299 -6.86 33.45 10.85
C PRO A 299 -7.28 33.46 9.38
N ARG A 300 -8.22 34.34 9.01
CA ARG A 300 -8.81 34.40 7.67
C ARG A 300 -7.77 34.52 6.55
N ASN A 301 -6.75 35.34 6.77
CA ASN A 301 -5.64 35.56 5.82
C ASN A 301 -4.71 34.35 5.64
N VAL A 302 -4.69 33.41 6.58
CA VAL A 302 -3.94 32.14 6.45
C VAL A 302 -4.75 31.10 5.67
N LEU A 303 -6.08 31.23 5.70
CA LEU A 303 -7.00 30.27 5.10
C LEU A 303 -7.35 30.58 3.63
N GLU A 304 -7.32 31.87 3.25
CA GLU A 304 -7.67 32.38 1.91
C GLU A 304 -6.51 32.36 0.89
#